data_AF-W4GCR9-F1
#
_entry.id   AF-W4GCR9-F1
#
_cell.length_a   1.000
_cell.length_b   1.000
_cell.length_c   1.000
_cell.angle_alpha   90.00
_cell.angle_beta   90.00
_cell.angle_gamma   90.00
#
_symmetry.space_group_name_H-M   'P 1'
#
loop_
_entity.id
_entity.type
_entity.pdbx_description
1 polymer ?
#
loop_
_entity_poly.entity_id
_entity_poly.type
_entity_poly.pdbx_seq_one_letter_code
_entity_poly.pdbx_strand_id
1 'polypeptide(L)'
;MTAFYGSFDHAAQEAKSLRTISKVLEVGVNMLDTAWIYQSFGAGGGGYFTNEELIGKTIHQTAQSGQATKFGFVPSATGFEVSENTIRFQLADSLERLGTTIIDLYYMHRMDRCLRSHRSDHGGAQASRRRTQYQMEWSLQSRYSEADVVPTARELGVGIVAYSPMCRGFLGAIDAFDKLEDNDRTLQPRIAKSVNPSQLTLGWVHAQGDDVFPRY
;
A
#
# COMPACT_ATOMS: atom_id res chain seq x y z
N MET A 1 10.59 0.00 -2.74
CA MET A 1 10.85 -0.99 -3.81
C MET A 1 10.55 -2.40 -3.32
N THR A 2 10.26 -3.35 -4.22
CA THR A 2 9.91 -4.73 -3.86
C THR A 2 10.76 -5.75 -4.61
N ALA A 3 10.78 -7.00 -4.14
CA ALA A 3 11.42 -8.16 -4.77
C ALA A 3 10.96 -8.46 -6.22
N PHE A 4 9.96 -7.74 -6.73
CA PHE A 4 9.27 -8.05 -7.98
C PHE A 4 9.53 -7.06 -9.12
N TYR A 5 10.33 -6.00 -8.89
CA TYR A 5 10.54 -4.92 -9.87
C TYR A 5 12.01 -4.72 -10.29
N GLY A 6 12.70 -5.81 -10.62
CA GLY A 6 14.04 -5.79 -11.23
C GLY A 6 15.19 -5.70 -10.24
N SER A 7 16.42 -5.57 -10.76
CA SER A 7 17.63 -5.40 -9.98
C SER A 7 17.73 -3.98 -9.43
N PHE A 8 18.22 -3.85 -8.20
CA PHE A 8 18.44 -2.56 -7.56
C PHE A 8 19.81 -2.44 -6.96
N ASP A 9 20.47 -1.34 -7.30
CA ASP A 9 21.67 -0.87 -6.65
C ASP A 9 21.26 0.04 -5.48
N HIS A 10 21.29 -0.51 -4.28
CA HIS A 10 20.92 0.22 -3.08
C HIS A 10 21.82 1.42 -2.81
N ALA A 11 23.15 1.23 -2.85
CA ALA A 11 24.10 2.28 -2.55
C ALA A 11 23.92 3.47 -3.51
N ALA A 12 23.67 3.20 -4.79
CA ALA A 12 23.42 4.25 -5.76
C ALA A 12 22.06 4.97 -5.58
N GLN A 13 21.03 4.27 -5.08
CA GLN A 13 19.65 4.76 -5.06
C GLN A 13 19.13 5.19 -3.69
N GLU A 14 19.83 4.88 -2.60
CA GLU A 14 19.42 5.21 -1.23
C GLU A 14 19.18 6.72 -1.07
N ALA A 15 20.14 7.55 -1.45
CA ALA A 15 20.02 9.00 -1.33
C ALA A 15 18.81 9.56 -2.11
N LYS A 16 18.50 8.97 -3.28
CA LYS A 16 17.31 9.34 -4.07
C LYS A 16 16.01 8.88 -3.40
N SER A 17 16.02 7.69 -2.80
CA SER A 17 14.87 7.13 -2.09
C SER A 17 14.52 7.95 -0.85
N LEU A 18 15.52 8.31 -0.04
CA LEU A 18 15.35 9.16 1.14
C LEU A 18 14.82 10.55 0.74
N ARG A 19 15.37 11.17 -0.31
CA ARG A 19 14.83 12.45 -0.83
C ARG A 19 13.38 12.33 -1.26
N THR A 20 13.00 11.23 -1.91
CA THR A 20 11.61 10.98 -2.31
C THR A 20 10.70 10.91 -1.09
N ILE A 21 11.08 10.13 -0.08
CA ILE A 21 10.27 9.97 1.14
C ILE A 21 10.15 11.30 1.89
N SER A 22 11.26 12.04 2.08
CA SER A 22 11.21 13.35 2.72
C SER A 22 10.33 14.33 1.94
N LYS A 23 10.33 14.30 0.59
CA LYS A 23 9.42 15.15 -0.20
C LYS A 23 7.96 14.77 -0.01
N VAL A 24 7.66 13.48 0.09
CA VAL A 24 6.30 12.96 0.36
C VAL A 24 5.79 13.46 1.72
N LEU A 25 6.63 13.42 2.75
CA LEU A 25 6.30 13.97 4.07
C LEU A 25 6.12 15.49 4.04
N GLU A 26 6.97 16.22 3.32
CA GLU A 26 6.90 17.69 3.17
C GLU A 26 5.57 18.15 2.55
N VAL A 27 5.04 17.39 1.57
CA VAL A 27 3.75 17.71 0.94
C VAL A 27 2.53 17.25 1.75
N GLY A 28 2.75 16.74 2.97
CA GLY A 28 1.70 16.43 3.94
C GLY A 28 1.16 14.99 3.90
N VAL A 29 1.81 14.07 3.17
CA VAL A 29 1.49 12.65 3.29
C VAL A 29 2.01 12.15 4.64
N ASN A 30 1.14 11.47 5.39
CA ASN A 30 1.40 11.12 6.78
C ASN A 30 1.30 9.62 7.09
N MET A 31 1.14 8.77 6.06
CA MET A 31 1.12 7.32 6.22
C MET A 31 2.04 6.68 5.19
N LEU A 32 3.09 6.00 5.66
CA LEU A 32 4.05 5.28 4.82
C LEU A 32 3.73 3.79 4.84
N ASP A 33 3.26 3.28 3.70
CA ASP A 33 2.91 1.86 3.53
C ASP A 33 4.09 1.06 2.97
N THR A 34 4.43 -0.04 3.65
CA THR A 34 5.51 -0.95 3.26
C THR A 34 5.14 -2.40 3.59
N ALA A 35 6.08 -3.33 3.49
CA ALA A 35 5.86 -4.72 3.83
C ALA A 35 7.17 -5.41 4.20
N TRP A 36 7.09 -6.42 5.06
CA TRP A 36 8.22 -7.28 5.39
C TRP A 36 8.86 -7.88 4.14
N ILE A 37 8.07 -8.25 3.12
CA ILE A 37 8.55 -8.86 1.86
C ILE A 37 9.15 -7.84 0.87
N TYR A 38 9.08 -6.53 1.13
CA TYR A 38 9.66 -5.50 0.27
C TYR A 38 11.18 -5.42 0.49
N GLN A 39 11.83 -6.54 0.22
CA GLN A 39 13.27 -6.74 0.34
C GLN A 39 13.85 -6.84 -1.06
N SER A 40 15.08 -6.36 -1.22
CA SER A 40 15.87 -6.55 -2.43
C SER A 40 17.12 -7.32 -2.06
N PHE A 41 17.39 -8.38 -2.82
CA PHE A 41 18.67 -9.08 -2.77
C PHE A 41 19.56 -8.37 -3.78
N GLY A 42 20.63 -7.72 -3.31
CA GLY A 42 21.49 -6.91 -4.19
C GLY A 42 21.95 -7.72 -5.41
N ALA A 43 22.00 -7.08 -6.58
CA ALA A 43 22.60 -7.70 -7.75
C ALA A 43 24.05 -8.08 -7.41
N GLY A 44 24.39 -9.38 -7.51
CA GLY A 44 25.73 -9.88 -7.20
C GLY A 44 26.00 -10.21 -5.72
N GLY A 45 24.98 -10.37 -4.87
CA GLY A 45 25.17 -10.81 -3.48
C GLY A 45 25.53 -9.66 -2.51
N GLY A 46 25.28 -8.41 -2.90
CA GLY A 46 25.21 -7.30 -1.95
C GLY A 46 24.09 -7.56 -0.93
N GLY A 47 24.34 -7.19 0.33
CA GLY A 47 23.59 -7.62 1.52
C GLY A 47 22.06 -7.48 1.48
N TYR A 48 21.40 -8.02 2.51
CA TYR A 48 19.96 -7.90 2.69
C TYR A 48 19.57 -6.43 2.85
N PHE A 49 18.71 -5.92 1.97
CA PHE A 49 18.15 -4.57 2.09
C PHE A 49 16.64 -4.62 2.11
N THR A 50 16.06 -3.83 3.01
CA THR A 50 14.61 -3.82 3.21
C THR A 50 14.05 -2.41 3.06
N ASN A 51 12.86 -2.31 2.49
CA ASN A 51 12.17 -1.02 2.38
C ASN A 51 11.79 -0.47 3.77
N GLU A 52 11.70 -1.33 4.78
CA GLU A 52 11.45 -0.96 6.18
C GLU A 52 12.62 -0.15 6.77
N GLU A 53 13.87 -0.54 6.52
CA GLU A 53 15.05 0.23 6.97
C GLU A 53 15.10 1.63 6.35
N LEU A 54 14.76 1.77 5.06
CA LEU A 54 14.67 3.09 4.41
C LEU A 54 13.59 3.97 5.05
N ILE A 55 12.43 3.38 5.35
CA ILE A 55 11.34 4.08 6.02
C ILE A 55 11.76 4.47 7.43
N GLY A 56 12.36 3.55 8.21
CA GLY A 56 12.84 3.80 9.57
C GLY A 56 13.79 5.00 9.69
N LYS A 57 14.64 5.24 8.69
CA LYS A 57 15.51 6.43 8.62
C LYS A 57 14.75 7.76 8.50
N THR A 58 13.45 7.74 8.19
CA THR A 58 12.64 8.93 7.86
C THR A 58 11.36 9.07 8.68
N ILE A 59 10.81 8.00 9.26
CA ILE A 59 9.52 8.04 9.97
C ILE A 59 9.48 9.00 11.16
N HIS A 60 10.64 9.30 11.75
CA HIS A 60 10.77 10.22 12.87
C HIS A 60 10.97 11.69 12.44
N GLN A 61 10.96 11.99 11.13
CA GLN A 61 11.14 13.36 10.64
C GLN A 61 9.94 14.26 10.93
N THR A 62 8.74 13.70 11.14
CA THR A 62 7.55 14.47 11.51
C THR A 62 6.77 13.78 12.63
N ALA A 63 6.17 14.54 13.55
CA ALA A 63 5.36 13.97 14.63
C ALA A 63 4.01 13.38 14.15
N GLN A 64 3.64 13.62 12.88
CA GLN A 64 2.36 13.19 12.31
C GLN A 64 2.50 11.97 11.38
N SER A 65 3.73 11.54 11.04
CA SER A 65 3.94 10.39 10.18
C SER A 65 3.73 9.09 10.95
N GLY A 66 2.87 8.23 10.42
CA GLY A 66 2.70 6.83 10.85
C GLY A 66 3.19 5.84 9.80
N GLN A 67 3.30 4.59 10.21
CA GLN A 67 3.78 3.48 9.39
C GLN A 67 2.77 2.33 9.33
N ALA A 68 2.58 1.84 8.11
CA ALA A 68 1.87 0.60 7.84
C ALA A 68 2.84 -0.43 7.29
N THR A 69 2.92 -1.62 7.89
CA THR A 69 3.69 -2.74 7.34
C THR A 69 2.90 -4.04 7.37
N LYS A 70 3.39 -5.03 6.60
CA LYS A 70 2.67 -6.27 6.30
C LYS A 70 3.49 -7.51 6.60
N PHE A 71 2.80 -8.56 7.00
CA PHE A 71 3.37 -9.89 7.27
C PHE A 71 2.68 -10.99 6.48
N GLY A 72 3.20 -12.22 6.57
CA GLY A 72 2.50 -13.43 6.11
C GLY A 72 2.62 -13.72 4.62
N PHE A 73 3.58 -13.12 3.92
CA PHE A 73 3.94 -13.57 2.57
C PHE A 73 4.80 -14.84 2.64
N VAL A 74 4.14 -15.97 2.95
CA VAL A 74 4.77 -17.27 3.11
C VAL A 74 4.08 -18.25 2.16
N PRO A 75 4.68 -18.54 0.99
CA PRO A 75 4.12 -19.49 0.04
C PRO A 75 3.99 -20.89 0.65
N SER A 76 2.86 -21.54 0.40
CA SER A 76 2.60 -22.94 0.75
C SER A 76 2.10 -23.70 -0.49
N ALA A 77 1.96 -25.02 -0.39
CA ALA A 77 1.48 -25.86 -1.51
C ALA A 77 0.09 -25.45 -2.02
N THR A 78 -0.73 -24.82 -1.17
CA THR A 78 -2.11 -24.45 -1.47
C THR A 78 -2.33 -22.94 -1.56
N GLY A 79 -1.27 -22.13 -1.48
CA GLY A 79 -1.36 -20.67 -1.55
C GLY A 79 -0.42 -20.01 -0.57
N PHE A 80 -0.99 -19.41 0.49
CA PHE A 80 -0.25 -18.76 1.56
C PHE A 80 -0.76 -19.29 2.91
N GLU A 81 0.18 -19.57 3.81
CA GLU A 81 -0.10 -20.08 5.15
C GLU A 81 0.91 -19.46 6.12
N VAL A 82 0.43 -18.90 7.23
CA VAL A 82 1.29 -18.19 8.19
C VAL A 82 1.02 -18.68 9.60
N SER A 83 2.04 -19.26 10.24
CA SER A 83 1.96 -19.68 11.63
C SER A 83 2.05 -18.49 12.59
N GLU A 84 1.48 -18.61 13.80
CA GLU A 84 1.64 -17.59 14.85
C GLU A 84 3.11 -17.26 15.14
N ASN A 85 3.98 -18.28 15.17
CA ASN A 85 5.42 -18.10 15.36
C ASN A 85 6.02 -17.21 14.26
N THR A 86 5.59 -17.41 13.01
CA THR A 86 6.01 -16.57 11.89
C THR A 86 5.51 -15.13 12.02
N ILE A 87 4.26 -14.93 12.47
CA ILE A 87 3.71 -13.58 12.71
C ILE A 87 4.55 -12.84 13.75
N ARG A 88 4.88 -13.50 14.86
CA ARG A 88 5.68 -12.93 15.96
C ARG A 88 7.11 -12.63 15.51
N PHE A 89 7.73 -13.54 14.75
CA PHE A 89 9.05 -13.33 14.18
C PHE A 89 9.08 -12.13 13.23
N GLN A 90 8.17 -12.07 12.26
CA GLN A 90 8.12 -10.97 11.28
C GLN A 90 7.79 -9.64 11.96
N LEU A 91 7.00 -9.64 13.04
CA LEU A 91 6.72 -8.44 13.82
C LEU A 91 8.00 -7.92 14.48
N ALA A 92 8.75 -8.78 15.17
CA ALA A 92 9.98 -8.40 15.84
C ALA A 92 11.02 -7.86 14.85
N ASP A 93 11.21 -8.55 13.71
CA ASP A 93 12.12 -8.17 12.64
C ASP A 93 11.71 -6.83 11.99
N SER A 94 10.39 -6.61 11.78
CA SER A 94 9.90 -5.33 11.23
C SER A 94 10.12 -4.16 12.21
N LEU A 95 9.90 -4.36 13.51
CA LEU A 95 10.15 -3.35 14.55
C LEU A 95 11.63 -2.96 14.60
N GLU A 96 12.53 -3.94 14.52
CA GLU A 96 13.98 -3.71 14.47
C GLU A 96 14.37 -2.91 13.22
N ARG A 97 13.92 -3.33 12.03
CA ARG A 97 14.23 -2.65 10.76
C ARG A 97 13.69 -1.23 10.69
N LEU A 98 12.47 -1.01 11.19
CA LEU A 98 11.85 0.31 11.25
C LEU A 98 12.49 1.19 12.35
N GLY A 99 13.24 0.60 13.29
CA GLY A 99 13.84 1.33 14.41
C GLY A 99 12.82 1.87 15.40
N THR A 100 11.70 1.17 15.61
CA THR A 100 10.56 1.62 16.43
C THR A 100 10.04 0.52 17.34
N THR A 101 9.28 0.90 18.37
CA THR A 101 8.58 -0.03 19.28
C THR A 101 7.08 -0.16 18.97
N ILE A 102 6.57 0.64 18.02
CA ILE A 102 5.15 0.72 17.66
C ILE A 102 5.01 0.68 16.13
N ILE A 103 4.02 -0.05 15.64
CA ILE A 103 3.55 -0.01 14.24
C ILE A 103 2.09 0.45 14.26
N ASP A 104 1.75 1.51 13.51
CA ASP A 104 0.40 2.09 13.50
C ASP A 104 -0.63 1.18 12.83
N LEU A 105 -0.22 0.52 11.74
CA LEU A 105 -1.03 -0.49 11.06
C LEU A 105 -0.18 -1.72 10.69
N TYR A 106 -0.49 -2.86 11.29
CA TYR A 106 0.16 -4.13 10.99
C TYR A 106 -0.85 -5.12 10.44
N TYR A 107 -0.70 -5.55 9.20
CA TYR A 107 -1.73 -6.33 8.51
C TYR A 107 -1.18 -7.45 7.63
N MET A 108 -2.06 -8.41 7.33
CA MET A 108 -1.70 -9.58 6.55
C MET A 108 -1.58 -9.24 5.05
N HIS A 109 -0.47 -9.61 4.42
CA HIS A 109 -0.18 -9.29 3.03
C HIS A 109 -0.97 -10.16 2.03
N ARG A 110 -1.26 -11.40 2.42
CA ARG A 110 -2.04 -12.37 1.66
C ARG A 110 -2.87 -13.19 2.63
N MET A 111 -4.15 -13.36 2.33
CA MET A 111 -5.06 -14.13 3.17
C MET A 111 -4.53 -15.55 3.36
N ASP A 112 -4.37 -15.94 4.63
CA ASP A 112 -4.14 -17.31 5.02
C ASP A 112 -5.39 -18.15 4.72
N ARG A 113 -5.23 -19.23 3.96
CA ARG A 113 -6.35 -20.12 3.63
C ARG A 113 -6.85 -20.93 4.82
N CYS A 114 -6.01 -21.19 5.82
CA CYS A 114 -6.36 -21.95 7.02
C CYS A 114 -7.15 -21.11 8.04
N LEU A 115 -7.09 -19.77 7.98
CA LEU A 115 -7.94 -18.92 8.81
C LEU A 115 -9.44 -19.05 8.48
N ARG A 116 -9.80 -19.53 7.28
CA ARG A 116 -11.20 -19.82 6.95
C ARG A 116 -11.81 -20.96 7.77
N SER A 117 -11.00 -21.89 8.28
CA SER A 117 -11.49 -23.06 9.04
C SER A 117 -11.51 -22.86 10.56
N HIS A 118 -10.87 -21.83 11.09
CA HIS A 118 -10.87 -21.52 12.53
C HIS A 118 -11.76 -20.31 12.84
N ARG A 119 -13.07 -20.49 12.70
CA ARG A 119 -14.04 -19.54 13.25
C ARG A 119 -14.15 -19.82 14.76
N SER A 120 -13.29 -19.17 15.54
CA SER A 120 -13.43 -19.15 16.99
C SER A 120 -14.38 -18.01 17.35
N ASP A 121 -15.54 -18.33 17.92
CA ASP A 121 -16.43 -17.35 18.55
C ASP A 121 -15.64 -16.63 19.66
N HIS A 122 -15.24 -15.40 19.42
CA HIS A 122 -14.67 -14.53 20.44
C HIS A 122 -15.64 -13.39 20.70
N GLY A 123 -16.32 -13.52 21.83
CA GLY A 123 -17.28 -12.57 22.37
C GLY A 123 -16.69 -11.17 22.54
N GLY A 124 -17.61 -10.19 22.58
CA GLY A 124 -17.35 -8.77 22.50
C GLY A 124 -16.17 -8.27 23.33
N ALA A 125 -15.13 -7.82 22.62
CA ALA A 125 -14.13 -6.93 23.17
C ALA A 125 -14.55 -5.49 22.84
N GLN A 126 -14.73 -4.69 23.89
CA GLN A 126 -15.02 -3.27 23.85
C GLN A 126 -13.98 -2.54 22.97
N ALA A 127 -14.47 -1.70 22.06
CA ALA A 127 -13.68 -1.03 21.03
C ALA A 127 -12.69 -0.01 21.62
N SER A 128 -11.47 -0.48 21.93
CA SER A 128 -10.28 0.30 21.55
C SER A 128 -10.44 0.65 20.07
N ARG A 129 -10.17 1.90 19.67
CA ARG A 129 -10.31 2.41 18.29
C ARG A 129 -9.36 1.67 17.32
N ARG A 130 -9.60 0.37 17.11
CA ARG A 130 -8.93 -0.47 16.13
C ARG A 130 -9.42 -0.01 14.77
N ARG A 131 -8.58 0.79 14.10
CA ARG A 131 -8.78 1.13 12.69
C ARG A 131 -8.40 -0.10 11.87
N THR A 132 -9.39 -0.81 11.37
CA THR A 132 -9.20 -1.93 10.45
C THR A 132 -9.22 -1.40 9.03
N GLN A 133 -8.32 -1.90 8.18
CA GLN A 133 -8.26 -1.52 6.77
C GLN A 133 -8.11 -2.75 5.88
N TYR A 134 -8.63 -2.64 4.66
CA TYR A 134 -8.46 -3.64 3.62
C TYR A 134 -7.78 -3.03 2.41
N GLN A 135 -6.62 -3.58 2.04
CA GLN A 135 -5.86 -3.17 0.87
C GLN A 135 -6.21 -4.07 -0.34
N MET A 136 -6.61 -3.47 -1.47
CA MET A 136 -7.04 -4.20 -2.67
C MET A 136 -6.72 -3.48 -3.97
N GLU A 137 -6.70 -4.21 -5.10
CA GLU A 137 -6.58 -3.58 -6.40
C GLU A 137 -7.90 -2.87 -6.72
N TRP A 138 -7.84 -1.56 -6.92
CA TRP A 138 -9.02 -0.79 -7.34
C TRP A 138 -8.60 0.40 -8.20
N SER A 139 -9.13 0.43 -9.42
CA SER A 139 -8.83 1.44 -10.42
C SER A 139 -9.98 1.56 -11.42
N LEU A 140 -9.87 2.49 -12.37
CA LEU A 140 -10.80 2.58 -13.49
C LEU A 140 -10.88 1.29 -14.33
N GLN A 141 -9.82 0.47 -14.34
CA GLN A 141 -9.76 -0.79 -15.09
C GLN A 141 -10.12 -2.01 -14.25
N SER A 142 -9.79 -2.00 -12.95
CA SER A 142 -9.99 -3.12 -12.03
C SER A 142 -11.07 -2.74 -11.01
N ARG A 143 -12.33 -3.16 -11.28
CA ARG A 143 -13.52 -2.80 -10.48
C ARG A 143 -14.25 -4.00 -9.86
N TYR A 144 -13.64 -5.18 -9.88
CA TYR A 144 -14.28 -6.42 -9.39
C TYR A 144 -14.70 -6.33 -7.91
N SER A 145 -13.93 -5.60 -7.08
CA SER A 145 -14.21 -5.39 -5.67
C SER A 145 -15.49 -4.62 -5.36
N GLU A 146 -16.07 -3.92 -6.34
CA GLU A 146 -17.30 -3.14 -6.14
C GLU A 146 -18.54 -4.04 -5.94
N ALA A 147 -18.49 -5.29 -6.43
CA ALA A 147 -19.60 -6.21 -6.31
C ALA A 147 -19.75 -6.82 -4.91
N ASP A 148 -18.66 -6.94 -4.16
CA ASP A 148 -18.61 -7.71 -2.91
C ASP A 148 -17.79 -7.03 -1.81
N VAL A 149 -16.51 -6.73 -2.06
CA VAL A 149 -15.58 -6.25 -1.02
C VAL A 149 -15.93 -4.84 -0.55
N VAL A 150 -16.20 -3.90 -1.46
CA VAL A 150 -16.53 -2.51 -1.13
C VAL A 150 -17.79 -2.39 -0.26
N PRO A 151 -18.95 -2.98 -0.64
CA PRO A 151 -20.14 -2.90 0.22
C PRO A 151 -19.91 -3.58 1.57
N THR A 152 -19.22 -4.72 1.60
CA THR A 152 -18.91 -5.43 2.85
C THR A 152 -18.00 -4.61 3.76
N ALA A 153 -16.95 -3.98 3.21
CA ALA A 153 -16.04 -3.13 3.98
C ALA A 153 -16.80 -1.96 4.62
N ARG A 154 -17.70 -1.33 3.87
CA ARG A 154 -18.55 -0.23 4.36
C ARG A 154 -19.52 -0.67 5.44
N GLU A 155 -20.19 -1.80 5.26
CA GLU A 155 -21.08 -2.38 6.26
C GLU A 155 -20.35 -2.64 7.59
N LEU A 156 -19.10 -3.10 7.50
CA LEU A 156 -18.26 -3.41 8.67
C LEU A 156 -17.48 -2.20 9.23
N GLY A 157 -17.59 -1.01 8.62
CA GLY A 157 -16.81 0.17 9.00
C GLY A 157 -15.30 0.03 8.80
N VAL A 158 -14.87 -0.79 7.83
CA VAL A 158 -13.47 -1.04 7.47
C VAL A 158 -13.03 -0.04 6.41
N GLY A 159 -11.90 0.64 6.66
CA GLY A 159 -11.32 1.58 5.69
C GLY A 159 -10.73 0.86 4.46
N ILE A 160 -10.75 1.52 3.31
CA ILE A 160 -10.28 0.96 2.04
C ILE A 160 -8.97 1.62 1.62
N VAL A 161 -7.99 0.81 1.23
CA VAL A 161 -6.71 1.27 0.67
C VAL A 161 -6.56 0.67 -0.74
N ALA A 162 -6.75 1.49 -1.76
CA ALA A 162 -6.59 1.04 -3.14
C ALA A 162 -5.11 0.97 -3.54
N TYR A 163 -4.65 -0.17 -4.05
CA TYR A 163 -3.34 -0.30 -4.71
C TYR A 163 -3.50 -0.34 -6.23
N SER A 164 -2.42 0.03 -6.95
CA SER A 164 -2.40 0.16 -8.40
C SER A 164 -3.52 1.03 -9.00
N PRO A 165 -3.84 2.21 -8.42
CA PRO A 165 -4.88 3.07 -8.98
C PRO A 165 -4.55 3.47 -10.43
N MET A 166 -3.26 3.55 -10.80
CA MET A 166 -2.78 3.92 -12.14
C MET A 166 -2.78 2.76 -13.15
N CYS A 167 -3.52 1.67 -12.89
CA CYS A 167 -3.60 0.51 -13.78
C CYS A 167 -2.21 -0.05 -14.15
N ARG A 168 -1.32 -0.16 -13.15
CA ARG A 168 0.05 -0.69 -13.31
C ARG A 168 0.90 0.07 -14.35
N GLY A 169 0.65 1.38 -14.49
CA GLY A 169 1.39 2.25 -15.40
C GLY A 169 0.70 2.49 -16.74
N PHE A 170 -0.37 1.76 -17.07
CA PHE A 170 -1.13 1.98 -18.30
C PHE A 170 -1.64 3.43 -18.42
N LEU A 171 -2.15 3.99 -17.31
CA LEU A 171 -2.65 5.37 -17.28
C LEU A 171 -1.57 6.40 -16.90
N GLY A 172 -0.39 5.94 -16.46
CA GLY A 172 0.76 6.79 -16.19
C GLY A 172 1.66 7.00 -17.42
N ALA A 173 1.56 6.14 -18.43
CA ALA A 173 2.29 6.26 -19.70
C ALA A 173 1.69 7.29 -20.67
N ILE A 174 0.54 7.88 -20.32
CA ILE A 174 -0.12 8.93 -21.08
C ILE A 174 0.23 10.26 -20.41
N ASP A 175 1.25 10.94 -20.93
CA ASP A 175 1.81 12.15 -20.31
C ASP A 175 0.77 13.29 -20.18
N ALA A 176 -0.13 13.42 -21.16
CA ALA A 176 -1.25 14.35 -21.10
C ALA A 176 -2.32 14.06 -22.17
N PHE A 177 -3.54 14.54 -21.91
CA PHE A 177 -4.68 14.46 -22.83
C PHE A 177 -4.49 15.32 -24.10
N ASP A 178 -3.46 16.15 -24.11
CA ASP A 178 -3.01 16.99 -25.22
C ASP A 178 -2.30 16.21 -26.36
N LYS A 179 -2.13 14.89 -26.20
CA LYS A 179 -1.71 13.96 -27.26
C LYS A 179 -2.88 13.26 -27.97
N LEU A 180 -4.12 13.43 -27.51
CA LEU A 180 -5.32 12.90 -28.18
C LEU A 180 -5.67 13.77 -29.40
N GLU A 181 -6.17 13.19 -30.48
CA GLU A 181 -6.64 13.98 -31.64
C GLU A 181 -7.81 14.89 -31.24
N ASP A 182 -7.94 16.08 -31.84
CA ASP A 182 -8.98 17.06 -31.48
C ASP A 182 -10.41 16.48 -31.63
N ASN A 183 -10.57 15.48 -32.48
CA ASN A 183 -11.78 14.73 -32.75
C ASN A 183 -12.25 13.94 -31.51
N ASP A 184 -11.33 13.40 -30.71
CA ASP A 184 -11.63 12.66 -29.47
C ASP A 184 -11.92 13.58 -28.28
N ARG A 185 -11.40 14.81 -28.32
CA ARG A 185 -11.55 15.82 -27.25
C ARG A 185 -12.93 16.47 -27.22
N THR A 186 -13.60 16.56 -28.37
CA THR A 186 -14.97 17.12 -28.46
C THR A 186 -16.02 16.24 -27.79
N LEU A 187 -15.74 14.95 -27.59
CA LEU A 187 -16.64 13.99 -26.94
C LEU A 187 -16.54 13.99 -25.40
N GLN A 188 -15.55 14.66 -24.80
CA GLN A 188 -15.29 14.62 -23.35
C GLN A 188 -15.19 16.01 -22.70
N PRO A 189 -16.24 16.84 -22.73
CA PRO A 189 -16.24 18.21 -22.19
C PRO A 189 -16.07 18.31 -20.66
N ARG A 190 -15.96 17.19 -19.94
CA ARG A 190 -15.99 17.11 -18.47
C ARG A 190 -14.61 16.98 -17.82
N ILE A 191 -13.53 16.74 -18.57
CA ILE A 191 -12.18 16.65 -18.01
C ILE A 191 -11.60 18.06 -17.95
N ALA A 192 -11.31 18.55 -16.73
CA ALA A 192 -10.71 19.86 -16.53
C ALA A 192 -9.36 19.95 -17.26
N LYS A 193 -9.13 21.04 -18.00
CA LYS A 193 -7.94 21.25 -18.83
C LYS A 193 -6.60 21.26 -18.06
N SER A 194 -6.64 21.31 -16.73
CA SER A 194 -5.47 21.45 -15.85
C SER A 194 -5.05 20.17 -15.14
N VAL A 195 -5.67 19.02 -15.43
CA VAL A 195 -5.32 17.74 -14.78
C VAL A 195 -4.80 16.72 -15.79
N ASN A 196 -3.74 16.00 -15.42
CA ASN A 196 -3.21 14.89 -16.22
C ASN A 196 -3.99 13.58 -15.93
N PRO A 197 -3.85 12.54 -16.77
CA PRO A 197 -4.56 11.27 -16.58
C PRO A 197 -4.30 10.60 -15.22
N SER A 198 -3.10 10.75 -14.66
CA SER A 198 -2.76 10.19 -13.35
C SER A 198 -3.54 10.89 -12.23
N GLN A 199 -3.59 12.23 -12.27
CA GLN A 199 -4.38 13.04 -11.34
C GLN A 199 -5.88 12.75 -11.45
N LEU A 200 -6.39 12.59 -12.68
CA LEU A 200 -7.79 12.22 -12.90
C LEU A 200 -8.11 10.86 -12.27
N THR A 201 -7.23 9.89 -12.46
CA THR A 201 -7.44 8.54 -11.95
C THR A 201 -7.35 8.49 -10.43
N LEU A 202 -6.39 9.22 -9.81
CA LEU A 202 -6.33 9.37 -8.35
C LEU A 202 -7.58 10.09 -7.82
N GLY A 203 -7.99 11.18 -8.47
CA GLY A 203 -9.20 11.92 -8.12
C GLY A 203 -10.45 11.05 -8.17
N TRP A 204 -10.56 10.17 -9.17
CA TRP A 204 -11.65 9.20 -9.26
C TRP A 204 -11.68 8.22 -8.09
N VAL A 205 -10.52 7.70 -7.66
CA VAL A 205 -10.43 6.79 -6.49
C VAL A 205 -10.82 7.51 -5.21
N HIS A 206 -10.30 8.74 -4.99
CA HIS A 206 -10.68 9.54 -3.82
C HIS A 206 -12.17 9.91 -3.81
N ALA A 207 -12.78 10.11 -4.98
CA ALA A 207 -14.21 10.41 -5.09
C ALA A 207 -15.13 9.22 -4.76
N GLN A 208 -14.60 8.00 -4.55
CA GLN A 208 -15.42 6.84 -4.19
C GLN A 208 -15.97 6.92 -2.76
N GLY A 209 -15.34 7.69 -1.86
CA GLY A 209 -15.84 7.95 -0.52
C GLY A 209 -14.75 8.34 0.49
N ASP A 210 -15.14 8.94 1.61
CA ASP A 210 -14.23 9.34 2.70
C ASP A 210 -13.62 8.14 3.45
N ASP A 211 -14.16 6.94 3.22
CA ASP A 211 -13.64 5.66 3.68
C ASP A 211 -12.43 5.17 2.87
N VAL A 212 -12.09 5.84 1.77
CA VAL A 212 -10.95 5.51 0.90
C VAL A 212 -9.73 6.36 1.27
N PHE A 213 -8.63 5.68 1.65
CA PHE A 213 -7.44 6.29 2.25
C PHE A 213 -7.76 7.11 3.52
N PRO A 214 -8.35 6.48 4.55
CA PRO A 214 -8.75 7.18 5.76
C PRO A 214 -7.54 7.83 6.46
N ARG A 215 -7.76 9.05 7.00
CA ARG A 215 -6.72 9.81 7.68
C ARG A 215 -6.42 9.25 9.07
N TYR A 216 -5.16 9.32 9.47
CA TYR A 216 -4.65 8.81 10.74
C TYR A 216 -4.54 9.87 11.82
#